data_AF-A0A7R9F148-F1
#
_entry.id   AF-A0A7R9F148-F1
#
_cell.length_a   1.000
_cell.length_b   1.000
_cell.length_c   1.000
_cell.angle_alpha   90.00
_cell.angle_beta   90.00
_cell.angle_gamma   90.00
#
_symmetry.space_group_name_H-M   'P 1'
#
loop_
_entity.id
_entity.type
_entity.pdbx_description
1 polymer ?
#
loop_
_entity_poly.entity_id
_entity_poly.type
_entity_poly.pdbx_seq_one_letter_code
_entity_poly.pdbx_strand_id
1 'polypeptide(L)' 'MSLREDIQVMEQAHRTGRLSAVDLVEFNPNIGDKRDMHLTIQAAEHLLQAVFGHQRRGNYPNDGTRQL' A
#
# COMPACT_ATOMS: atom_id res chain seq x y z
N MET A 1 2.64 -13.15 8.60
CA MET A 1 2.41 -11.70 8.66
C MET A 1 0.95 -11.44 8.39
N SER A 2 0.42 -10.37 8.95
CA SER A 2 -0.90 -9.85 8.67
C SER A 2 -0.82 -8.65 7.74
N LEU A 3 -1.87 -8.40 6.97
CA LEU A 3 -1.98 -7.23 6.08
C LEU A 3 -1.68 -5.91 6.83
N ARG A 4 -2.01 -5.82 8.12
CA ARG A 4 -1.73 -4.65 8.95
C ARG A 4 -0.23 -4.41 9.16
N GLU A 5 0.53 -5.47 9.36
CA GLU A 5 1.99 -5.42 9.52
C GLU A 5 2.65 -5.03 8.20
N ASP A 6 2.20 -5.63 7.10
CA ASP A 6 2.70 -5.33 5.76
C ASP A 6 2.46 -3.86 5.37
N ILE A 7 1.25 -3.35 5.61
CA ILE A 7 0.92 -1.92 5.41
C ILE A 7 1.83 -1.03 6.27
N GLN A 8 2.12 -1.43 7.52
CA GLN A 8 3.00 -0.65 8.38
C GLN A 8 4.43 -0.59 7.82
N VAL A 9 4.95 -1.68 7.25
CA VAL A 9 6.24 -1.69 6.55
C VAL A 9 6.22 -0.73 5.36
N MET A 10 5.18 -0.78 4.52
CA MET A 10 5.06 0.11 3.35
C MET A 10 4.97 1.58 3.74
N GLU A 11 4.18 1.92 4.77
CA GLU A 11 4.12 3.27 5.32
C GLU A 11 5.48 3.74 5.85
N GLN A 12 6.26 2.85 6.50
CA GLN A 12 7.61 3.20 6.97
C GLN A 12 8.58 3.41 5.80
N ALA A 13 8.54 2.54 4.78
CA ALA A 13 9.36 2.68 3.58
C ALA A 13 9.08 4.01 2.86
N HIS A 14 7.80 4.36 2.66
CA HIS A 14 7.39 5.64 2.10
C HIS A 14 7.92 6.83 2.92
N ARG A 15 7.76 6.80 4.26
CA ARG A 15 8.20 7.87 5.16
C ARG A 15 9.69 8.21 5.06
N THR A 16 10.52 7.28 4.60
CA THR A 16 11.96 7.56 4.43
C THR A 16 12.25 8.61 3.34
N GLY A 17 11.33 8.80 2.39
CA GLY A 17 11.54 9.62 1.19
C GLY A 17 12.60 9.05 0.24
N ARG A 18 13.05 7.81 0.43
CA ARG A 18 14.12 7.16 -0.35
C ARG A 18 13.63 6.01 -1.23
N LEU A 19 12.33 5.70 -1.18
CA LEU A 19 11.78 4.65 -2.00
C LEU A 19 11.75 5.08 -3.47
N SER A 20 12.55 4.43 -4.30
CA SER A 20 12.63 4.73 -5.74
C SER A 20 11.78 3.77 -6.59
N ALA A 21 11.55 2.55 -6.12
CA ALA A 21 10.81 1.52 -6.83
C ALA A 21 10.22 0.51 -5.83
N VAL A 22 9.11 -0.13 -6.22
CA VAL A 22 8.54 -1.28 -5.53
C VAL A 22 8.11 -2.30 -6.56
N ASP A 23 8.42 -3.58 -6.31
CA ASP A 23 7.93 -4.71 -7.09
C ASP A 23 6.96 -5.52 -6.25
N LEU A 24 5.75 -5.76 -6.79
CA LEU A 24 4.78 -6.69 -6.20
C LEU A 24 4.91 -8.04 -6.90
N VAL A 25 5.57 -8.99 -6.23
CA VAL A 25 5.83 -10.34 -6.77
C VAL A 25 4.81 -11.35 -6.25
N GLU A 26 4.73 -12.51 -6.92
CA GLU A 26 3.85 -13.64 -6.56
C GLU A 26 2.35 -13.33 -6.54
N PHE A 27 1.94 -12.29 -7.27
CA PHE A 27 0.55 -11.96 -7.49
C PHE A 27 -0.05 -12.86 -8.58
N ASN A 28 -0.90 -13.82 -8.21
CA ASN A 28 -1.63 -14.65 -9.16
C ASN A 28 -3.13 -14.70 -8.85
N PRO A 29 -3.97 -13.93 -9.56
CA PRO A 29 -5.41 -13.87 -9.31
C PRO A 29 -6.18 -15.11 -9.79
N ASN A 30 -5.53 -16.02 -10.54
CA ASN A 30 -6.18 -17.21 -11.09
C ASN A 30 -6.07 -18.44 -10.17
N ILE A 31 -5.44 -18.30 -9.00
CA ILE A 31 -5.33 -19.36 -7.98
C ILE A 31 -6.35 -19.08 -6.88
N GLY A 32 -7.18 -20.07 -6.55
CA GLY A 32 -8.21 -19.99 -5.52
C GLY A 32 -9.61 -19.74 -6.08
N ASP A 33 -10.56 -19.48 -5.19
CA ASP A 33 -11.94 -19.16 -5.58
C ASP A 33 -12.14 -17.64 -5.80
N LYS A 34 -13.37 -17.23 -6.13
CA LYS A 34 -13.70 -15.81 -6.37
C LYS A 34 -13.41 -14.93 -5.15
N ARG A 35 -13.58 -15.46 -3.93
CA ARG A 35 -13.32 -14.74 -2.69
C ARG A 35 -11.82 -14.59 -2.49
N ASP A 36 -11.05 -15.64 -2.71
CA ASP A 36 -9.59 -15.61 -2.61
C ASP A 36 -8.99 -14.60 -3.60
N MET A 37 -9.46 -14.62 -4.86
CA MET A 37 -9.07 -13.65 -5.88
C MET A 37 -9.33 -12.21 -5.40
N HIS A 38 -10.52 -11.94 -4.87
CA HIS A 38 -10.89 -10.61 -4.41
C HIS A 38 -10.04 -10.15 -3.21
N LEU A 39 -9.77 -11.05 -2.26
CA LEU A 39 -8.91 -10.75 -1.11
C LEU A 39 -7.47 -10.46 -1.55
N THR A 40 -6.94 -11.23 -2.50
CA THR A 40 -5.60 -11.03 -3.06
C THR A 40 -5.48 -9.67 -3.77
N ILE A 41 -6.48 -9.29 -4.57
CA ILE A 41 -6.53 -7.98 -5.23
C ILE A 41 -6.59 -6.85 -4.19
N GLN A 42 -7.51 -6.92 -3.23
CA GLN A 42 -7.64 -5.88 -2.20
C GLN A 42 -6.36 -5.72 -1.35
N ALA A 43 -5.72 -6.83 -1.00
CA ALA A 43 -4.46 -6.79 -0.26
C ALA A 43 -3.38 -6.06 -1.07
N ALA A 44 -3.23 -6.39 -2.35
CA ALA A 44 -2.30 -5.71 -3.25
C ALA A 44 -2.58 -4.20 -3.36
N GLU A 45 -3.85 -3.82 -3.54
CA GLU A 45 -4.25 -2.41 -3.60
C GLU A 45 -3.87 -1.64 -2.32
N HIS A 46 -4.14 -2.21 -1.15
CA HIS A 46 -3.78 -1.57 0.12
C HIS A 46 -2.27 -1.41 0.31
N LEU A 47 -1.47 -2.38 -0.12
CA LEU A 47 -0.01 -2.29 -0.05
C LEU A 47 0.53 -1.19 -0.97
N LEU A 48 0.05 -1.15 -2.21
CA LEU A 48 0.46 -0.13 -3.18
C LEU A 48 0.02 1.27 -2.73
N GLN A 49 -1.21 1.42 -2.24
CA GLN A 49 -1.67 2.69 -1.67
C GLN A 49 -0.74 3.16 -0.54
N ALA A 50 -0.43 2.27 0.41
CA ALA A 50 0.43 2.60 1.55
C ALA A 50 1.84 3.02 1.11
N VAL A 51 2.41 2.33 0.12
CA VAL A 51 3.76 2.62 -0.35
C VAL A 51 3.87 3.95 -1.10
N PHE A 52 2.76 4.41 -1.70
CA PHE A 52 2.66 5.72 -2.34
C PHE A 52 2.12 6.82 -1.44
N GLY A 53 2.07 6.58 -0.11
CA GLY A 53 1.80 7.62 0.88
C GLY A 53 0.35 7.73 1.33
N HIS A 54 -0.49 6.74 1.01
CA HIS A 54 -1.77 6.61 1.70
C HIS A 54 -1.54 6.23 3.17
N GLN A 55 -2.14 6.97 4.08
CA GLN A 55 -2.05 6.71 5.51
C GLN A 55 -3.38 6.17 6.03
N ARG A 56 -3.33 5.12 6.86
CA ARG A 56 -4.53 4.57 7.53
C ARG A 56 -5.26 5.58 8.44
N ARG A 57 -4.59 6.67 8.83
CA ARG A 57 -5.18 7.77 9.62
C ARG A 57 -5.89 8.82 8.76
N GLY A 58 -5.93 8.63 7.44
CA GLY A 58 -6.40 9.60 6.46
C GLY A 58 -5.27 10.51 5.97
N ASN A 59 -5.41 11.00 4.75
CA ASN A 59 -4.52 11.98 4.16
C ASN A 59 -5.20 13.34 4.21
N TYR A 60 -4.51 14.36 4.73
CA TYR A 60 -4.98 15.73 4.59
C TYR A 60 -4.85 16.16 3.12
N PRO A 61 -5.85 16.86 2.55
CA PRO A 61 -5.72 17.45 1.23
C PRO A 61 -4.51 18.38 1.22
N ASN A 62 -3.59 18.18 0.29
CA ASN A 62 -2.48 19.09 0.11
C ASN A 62 -2.98 20.23 -0.80
N ASP A 63 -3.48 21.29 -0.18
CA ASP A 63 -3.95 22.52 -0.84
C ASP A 63 -2.81 23.41 -1.35
N GLY A 64 -1.56 22.91 -1.33
CA GLY A 64 -0.37 23.61 -1.81
C GLY A 64 0.13 24.71 -0.86
N THR A 65 -0.60 25.01 0.21
CA THR A 65 -0.32 26.09 1.18
C THR A 65 0.64 25.71 2.30
N ARG A 66 1.13 24.46 2.33
CA ARG A 66 2.12 23.99 3.32
C ARG A 66 3.39 23.49 2.66
N GLN A 67 4.06 24.39 1.94
CA GLN A 67 5.51 24.35 1.87
C GLN A 67 6.00 25.74 2.28
N LEU A 68 6.71 25.78 3.41
CA LEU A 68 7.22 26.93 4.19
C LEU A 68 6.27 27.45 5.28
#